data_AF-A0A2G5V0D5-F1
#
_entry.id   AF-A0A2G5V0D5-F1
#
_cell.length_a   1.000
_cell.length_b   1.000
_cell.length_c   1.000
_cell.angle_alpha   90.00
_cell.angle_beta   90.00
_cell.angle_gamma   90.00
#
_symmetry.space_group_name_H-M   'P 1'
#
loop_
_entity.id
_entity.type
_entity.pdbx_description
1 polymer ?
#
loop_
_entity_poly.entity_id
_entity_poly.type
_entity_poly.pdbx_seq_one_letter_code
_entity_poly.pdbx_strand_id
1 'polypeptide(L)'
;MCVASSVSGTNELTIQSICRALPLMIEIQNYQRCRPSFMRRVHLKNEAALATRPDNFEGLENEVIKGEVSMAQLANLKIIASQLNASNEPEDLDILIHTLVTGGQVAVESREKECCRQFLLAISNLLPIGCIKLATYKDQYLPEYSSRFNLIGGPHNMDIPLDVSDVIVVRVLPRDLSIVDSDKMSLENCVIEVRRRPENDGSGGGLPQIVKRYRDLLLDADVRDTLLESVLRTTREGWMHKAKICYQMKHHLPASEIFKHITGVGYDDRQVVMYWTAGLSDAYKQHVIASLQHTRHMSIPQTSSTSSR
;
A
#
# COMPACT_ATOMS: atom_id res chain seq x y z
N MET A 1 -10.65 -48.77 -61.27
CA MET A 1 -11.56 -47.63 -61.06
C MET A 1 -10.81 -46.36 -61.44
N CYS A 2 -11.26 -45.74 -62.53
CA CYS A 2 -10.83 -44.42 -63.06
C CYS A 2 -11.18 -43.32 -62.01
N VAL A 3 -10.65 -42.09 -61.97
CA VAL A 3 -10.34 -41.07 -62.98
C VAL A 3 -9.40 -40.03 -62.33
N ALA A 4 -8.48 -39.47 -63.11
CA ALA A 4 -7.82 -38.19 -62.84
C ALA A 4 -8.63 -37.04 -63.46
N SER A 5 -8.74 -35.88 -62.80
CA SER A 5 -9.02 -34.62 -63.51
C SER A 5 -8.50 -33.38 -62.78
N SER A 6 -7.80 -32.59 -63.58
CA SER A 6 -7.04 -31.37 -63.35
C SER A 6 -7.80 -30.14 -63.90
N VAL A 7 -7.21 -28.95 -63.67
CA VAL A 7 -7.40 -27.66 -64.39
C VAL A 7 -8.58 -26.81 -63.89
N SER A 8 -8.54 -25.48 -63.74
CA SER A 8 -7.55 -24.42 -63.52
C SER A 8 -8.39 -23.12 -63.44
N GLY A 9 -7.87 -22.03 -62.85
CA GLY A 9 -8.40 -20.69 -63.17
C GLY A 9 -8.49 -19.75 -61.99
N THR A 10 -7.35 -19.11 -61.69
CA THR A 10 -7.19 -17.71 -61.30
C THR A 10 -8.42 -16.92 -60.85
N ASN A 11 -8.39 -16.45 -59.60
CA ASN A 11 -8.61 -15.03 -59.27
C ASN A 11 -7.85 -14.71 -57.98
N GLU A 12 -6.65 -14.15 -58.14
CA GLU A 12 -6.06 -13.24 -57.15
C GLU A 12 -7.05 -12.10 -56.88
N LEU A 13 -6.99 -11.55 -55.65
CA LEU A 13 -7.76 -10.40 -55.11
C LEU A 13 -8.89 -10.72 -54.12
N THR A 14 -8.78 -11.68 -53.18
CA THR A 14 -9.52 -11.55 -51.90
C THR A 14 -8.96 -12.38 -50.72
N ILE A 15 -7.64 -12.42 -50.50
CA ILE A 15 -7.10 -12.99 -49.24
C ILE A 15 -6.09 -12.01 -48.63
N GLN A 16 -6.61 -10.84 -48.24
CA GLN A 16 -5.86 -9.84 -47.46
C GLN A 16 -6.77 -9.15 -46.44
N SER A 17 -7.73 -9.88 -45.87
CA SER A 17 -8.64 -9.32 -44.84
C SER A 17 -9.03 -10.28 -43.71
N ILE A 18 -8.19 -11.27 -43.39
CA ILE A 18 -8.34 -12.03 -42.13
C ILE A 18 -7.02 -11.96 -41.37
N CYS A 19 -6.67 -10.73 -41.00
CA CYS A 19 -5.69 -10.45 -39.97
C CYS A 19 -6.45 -9.89 -38.76
N ARG A 20 -6.08 -10.39 -37.57
CA ARG A 20 -6.28 -9.79 -36.24
C ARG A 20 -7.62 -10.02 -35.56
N ALA A 21 -7.69 -11.11 -34.79
CA ALA A 21 -8.26 -11.08 -33.45
C ALA A 21 -7.69 -12.28 -32.65
N LEU A 22 -7.30 -12.03 -31.40
CA LEU A 22 -6.63 -12.91 -30.43
C LEU A 22 -5.09 -12.93 -30.60
N PRO A 23 -4.33 -12.30 -29.67
CA PRO A 23 -4.48 -12.46 -28.21
C PRO A 23 -4.47 -11.12 -27.45
N LEU A 24 -5.60 -10.72 -26.84
CA LEU A 24 -5.68 -9.53 -25.96
C LEU A 24 -6.57 -9.74 -24.71
N MET A 25 -7.13 -10.94 -24.54
CA MET A 25 -8.13 -11.20 -23.49
C MET A 25 -7.56 -11.76 -22.17
N ILE A 26 -6.29 -12.17 -22.13
CA ILE A 26 -5.70 -12.78 -20.91
C ILE A 26 -4.98 -11.72 -20.05
N GLU A 27 -4.52 -10.60 -20.64
CA GLU A 27 -3.69 -9.62 -19.92
C GLU A 27 -4.51 -8.53 -19.18
N ILE A 28 -5.74 -8.26 -19.62
CA ILE A 28 -6.64 -7.28 -18.99
C ILE A 28 -7.25 -7.83 -17.69
N GLN A 29 -7.48 -9.15 -17.62
CA GLN A 29 -8.02 -9.77 -16.40
C GLN A 29 -7.04 -9.76 -15.23
N ASN A 30 -5.73 -9.72 -15.46
CA ASN A 30 -4.73 -9.73 -14.38
C ASN A 30 -4.59 -8.35 -13.69
N TYR A 31 -4.76 -7.24 -14.41
CA TYR A 31 -4.86 -5.91 -13.77
C TYR A 31 -6.17 -5.71 -13.00
N GLN A 32 -7.24 -6.44 -13.38
CA GLN A 32 -8.52 -6.45 -12.67
C GLN A 32 -8.59 -7.48 -11.53
N ARG A 33 -7.64 -8.42 -11.42
CA ARG A 33 -7.58 -9.40 -10.33
C ARG A 33 -6.97 -8.88 -9.03
N CYS A 34 -6.31 -7.72 -9.04
CA CYS A 34 -5.94 -7.06 -7.80
C CYS A 34 -7.20 -6.50 -7.13
N ARG A 35 -7.73 -7.21 -6.13
CA ARG A 35 -8.82 -6.73 -5.27
C ARG A 35 -8.45 -5.34 -4.73
N PRO A 36 -9.43 -4.44 -4.59
CA PRO A 36 -9.14 -3.06 -4.24
C PRO A 36 -8.40 -2.98 -2.90
N SER A 37 -7.18 -2.43 -2.91
CA SER A 37 -6.45 -2.04 -1.69
C SER A 37 -7.33 -1.15 -0.83
N PHE A 38 -7.00 -1.00 0.46
CA PHE A 38 -7.71 -0.11 1.38
C PHE A 38 -8.05 1.24 0.74
N MET A 39 -7.09 1.87 0.03
CA MET A 39 -7.32 3.15 -0.64
C MET A 39 -8.23 3.09 -1.86
N ARG A 40 -8.24 1.98 -2.60
CA ARG A 40 -9.21 1.77 -3.68
C ARG A 40 -10.62 1.50 -3.10
N ARG A 41 -10.74 0.84 -1.93
CA ARG A 41 -12.00 0.74 -1.18
C ARG A 41 -12.48 2.12 -0.69
N VAL A 42 -11.55 2.96 -0.23
CA VAL A 42 -11.81 4.36 0.14
C VAL A 42 -12.33 5.16 -1.06
N HIS A 43 -11.64 5.12 -2.20
CA HIS A 43 -12.04 5.88 -3.41
C HIS A 43 -13.35 5.37 -4.01
N LEU A 44 -13.59 4.05 -4.04
CA LEU A 44 -14.82 3.46 -4.57
C LEU A 44 -16.04 3.76 -3.70
N LYS A 45 -15.87 3.90 -2.38
CA LYS A 45 -16.97 4.20 -1.45
C LYS A 45 -17.19 5.71 -1.24
N ASN A 46 -16.24 6.58 -1.60
CA ASN A 46 -16.39 8.03 -1.44
C ASN A 46 -15.37 8.81 -2.31
N GLU A 47 -15.86 9.61 -3.26
CA GLU A 47 -15.06 10.71 -3.88
C GLU A 47 -14.78 11.84 -2.87
N ALA A 48 -15.52 11.88 -1.76
CA ALA A 48 -15.34 12.82 -0.65
C ALA A 48 -14.35 12.36 0.43
N ALA A 49 -13.71 11.19 0.28
CA ALA A 49 -12.66 10.75 1.19
C ALA A 49 -11.34 11.46 0.87
N LEU A 50 -11.37 12.78 1.02
CA LEU A 50 -10.22 13.65 1.16
C LEU A 50 -9.25 13.00 2.17
N ALA A 51 -7.94 13.15 1.93
CA ALA A 51 -6.97 13.04 3.00
C ALA A 51 -7.53 13.88 4.15
N THR A 52 -7.97 13.22 5.22
CA THR A 52 -8.87 13.80 6.21
C THR A 52 -8.26 15.12 6.66
N ARG A 53 -8.98 16.22 6.39
CA ARG A 53 -8.92 17.36 7.31
C ARG A 53 -9.07 16.77 8.70
N PRO A 54 -8.27 17.21 9.69
CA PRO A 54 -8.37 16.67 11.03
C PRO A 54 -9.80 16.94 11.49
N ASP A 55 -10.66 15.92 11.41
CA ASP A 55 -11.89 15.91 12.16
C ASP A 55 -11.47 16.13 13.61
N ASN A 56 -12.20 16.99 14.32
CA ASN A 56 -11.98 17.30 15.73
C ASN A 56 -12.11 16.00 16.55
N PHE A 57 -11.05 15.21 16.54
CA PHE A 57 -10.91 13.94 17.22
C PHE A 57 -10.43 14.27 18.63
N GLU A 58 -11.18 13.78 19.61
CA GLU A 58 -10.86 13.90 21.01
C GLU A 58 -9.44 13.37 21.27
N GLY A 59 -8.55 14.29 21.67
CA GLY A 59 -7.23 14.01 22.22
C GLY A 59 -6.09 13.99 21.20
N LEU A 60 -5.13 14.91 21.35
CA LEU A 60 -3.65 14.85 21.18
C LEU A 60 -2.94 13.99 20.09
N GLU A 61 -3.60 13.08 19.38
CA GLU A 61 -2.98 12.03 18.56
C GLU A 61 -2.52 12.53 17.18
N ASN A 62 -3.17 13.56 16.63
CA ASN A 62 -2.78 14.18 15.36
C ASN A 62 -1.47 15.00 15.47
N GLU A 63 -1.06 15.39 16.66
CA GLU A 63 0.23 16.07 16.88
C GLU A 63 1.41 15.08 16.88
N VAL A 64 1.20 13.84 17.30
CA VAL A 64 2.27 12.82 17.44
C VAL A 64 2.80 12.34 16.09
N ILE A 65 1.99 12.37 15.02
CA ILE A 65 2.44 11.98 13.67
C ILE A 65 3.23 13.12 13.00
N LYS A 66 3.14 14.35 13.53
CA LYS A 66 3.88 15.52 13.03
C LYS A 66 5.28 15.61 13.65
N GLY A 67 6.18 14.74 13.21
CA GLY A 67 7.53 15.22 12.88
C GLY A 67 8.74 14.57 13.54
N GLU A 68 8.61 13.89 14.67
CA GLU A 68 9.76 13.23 15.31
C GLU A 68 9.49 11.75 15.56
N VAL A 69 10.24 10.91 14.85
CA VAL A 69 10.28 9.47 15.14
C VAL A 69 11.01 9.30 16.47
N SER A 70 10.27 8.87 17.50
CA SER A 70 10.90 8.59 18.79
C SER A 70 11.77 7.33 18.69
N MET A 71 12.94 7.36 19.33
CA MET A 71 13.80 6.18 19.48
C MET A 71 13.06 4.97 20.06
N ALA A 72 12.08 5.22 20.94
CA ALA A 72 11.23 4.16 21.49
C ALA A 72 10.39 3.46 20.42
N GLN A 73 9.93 4.18 19.38
CA GLN A 73 9.18 3.57 18.28
C GLN A 73 10.07 2.67 17.42
N LEU A 74 11.34 3.04 17.23
CA LEU A 74 12.30 2.24 16.46
C LEU A 74 12.72 0.99 17.22
N ALA A 75 12.97 1.10 18.52
CA ALA A 75 13.22 -0.05 19.39
C ALA A 75 12.02 -1.01 19.38
N ASN A 76 10.80 -0.48 19.56
CA ASN A 76 9.55 -1.24 19.47
C ASN A 76 9.40 -1.94 18.11
N LEU A 77 9.77 -1.28 17.01
CA LEU A 77 9.70 -1.86 15.69
C LEU A 77 10.63 -3.08 15.53
N LYS A 78 11.84 -3.04 16.10
CA LYS A 78 12.75 -4.19 16.13
C LYS A 78 12.25 -5.32 17.02
N ILE A 79 11.65 -4.99 18.16
CA ILE A 79 11.03 -5.99 19.05
C ILE A 79 9.92 -6.73 18.31
N ILE A 80 9.03 -5.99 17.64
CA ILE A 80 7.96 -6.57 16.82
C ILE A 80 8.56 -7.47 15.74
N ALA A 81 9.56 -7.00 15.00
CA ALA A 81 10.20 -7.78 13.94
C ALA A 81 10.85 -9.06 14.46
N SER A 82 11.58 -8.97 15.57
CA SER A 82 12.25 -10.12 16.19
C SER A 82 11.26 -11.15 16.69
N GLN A 83 10.16 -10.74 17.35
CA GLN A 83 9.14 -11.66 17.84
C GLN A 83 8.37 -12.34 16.71
N LEU A 84 7.99 -11.61 15.66
CA LEU A 84 7.29 -12.19 14.50
C LEU A 84 8.19 -13.10 13.66
N ASN A 85 9.49 -12.82 13.57
CA ASN A 85 10.44 -13.69 12.88
C ASN A 85 10.81 -14.94 13.71
N ALA A 86 10.77 -14.84 15.04
CA ALA A 86 11.01 -15.97 15.95
C ALA A 86 9.75 -16.78 16.25
N SER A 87 8.58 -16.38 15.73
CA SER A 87 7.34 -17.14 15.86
C SER A 87 7.47 -18.49 15.13
N ASN A 88 6.52 -19.41 15.38
CA ASN A 88 6.49 -20.70 14.69
C ASN A 88 6.39 -20.56 13.16
N GLU A 89 6.02 -19.37 12.68
CA GLU A 89 5.67 -19.09 11.30
C GLU A 89 6.48 -17.86 10.85
N PRO A 90 7.72 -18.04 10.39
CA PRO A 90 8.67 -16.94 10.15
C PRO A 90 8.22 -15.94 9.06
N GLU A 91 7.22 -16.32 8.26
CA GLU A 91 6.60 -15.48 7.23
C GLU A 91 5.70 -14.38 7.83
N ASP A 92 5.32 -14.45 9.11
CA ASP A 92 4.43 -13.48 9.75
C ASP A 92 4.97 -12.04 9.68
N LEU A 93 6.30 -11.87 9.78
CA LEU A 93 6.94 -10.57 9.60
C LEU A 93 6.76 -10.05 8.17
N ASP A 94 7.00 -10.91 7.18
CA ASP A 94 6.88 -10.57 5.77
C ASP A 94 5.43 -10.24 5.40
N ILE A 95 4.47 -11.00 5.92
CA ILE A 95 3.03 -10.77 5.73
C ILE A 95 2.62 -9.44 6.37
N LEU A 96 3.08 -9.13 7.59
CA LEU A 96 2.79 -7.84 8.23
C LEU A 96 3.33 -6.68 7.40
N ILE A 97 4.60 -6.73 7.01
CA ILE A 97 5.24 -5.68 6.23
C ILE A 97 4.55 -5.56 4.86
N HIS A 98 4.29 -6.67 4.17
CA HIS A 98 3.57 -6.73 2.90
C HIS A 98 2.19 -6.07 3.00
N THR A 99 1.40 -6.45 4.02
CA THR A 99 0.07 -5.88 4.28
C THR A 99 0.16 -4.36 4.46
N LEU A 100 1.14 -3.88 5.22
CA LEU A 100 1.34 -2.44 5.42
C LEU A 100 1.65 -1.72 4.10
N VAL A 101 2.68 -2.16 3.38
CA VAL A 101 3.21 -1.43 2.21
C VAL A 101 2.32 -1.53 0.98
N THR A 102 1.42 -2.52 0.92
CA THR A 102 0.44 -2.67 -0.17
C THR A 102 -0.92 -2.04 0.16
N GLY A 103 -1.08 -1.53 1.38
CA GLY A 103 -2.29 -0.85 1.81
C GLY A 103 -3.41 -1.80 2.20
N GLY A 104 -3.08 -2.93 2.83
CA GLY A 104 -4.02 -3.68 3.63
C GLY A 104 -4.28 -3.00 4.99
N GLN A 105 -5.06 -3.66 5.84
CA GLN A 105 -5.37 -3.18 7.18
C GLN A 105 -4.60 -3.99 8.23
N VAL A 106 -4.05 -3.31 9.23
CA VAL A 106 -3.45 -3.93 10.41
C VAL A 106 -4.35 -3.62 11.60
N ALA A 107 -4.90 -4.67 12.20
CA ALA A 107 -5.66 -4.57 13.43
C ALA A 107 -4.85 -5.15 14.59
N VAL A 108 -4.72 -4.39 15.68
CA VAL A 108 -3.99 -4.80 16.88
C VAL A 108 -4.98 -5.00 18.02
N GLU A 109 -5.00 -6.20 18.59
CA GLU A 109 -5.81 -6.54 19.75
C GLU A 109 -4.95 -6.56 21.01
N SER A 110 -5.33 -5.77 22.01
CA SER A 110 -4.70 -5.79 23.33
C SER A 110 -5.74 -5.37 24.39
N ARG A 111 -5.61 -5.88 25.61
CA ARG A 111 -6.31 -5.33 26.78
C ARG A 111 -5.82 -3.93 27.11
N GLU A 112 -4.50 -3.74 27.00
CA GLU A 112 -3.84 -2.48 27.32
C GLU A 112 -3.80 -1.59 26.07
N LYS A 113 -4.42 -0.40 26.17
CA LYS A 113 -4.47 0.59 25.10
C LYS A 113 -3.08 1.04 24.66
N GLU A 114 -2.17 1.14 25.62
CA GLU A 114 -0.80 1.57 25.39
C GLU A 114 -0.01 0.58 24.51
N CYS A 115 -0.24 -0.73 24.64
CA CYS A 115 0.37 -1.72 23.76
C CYS A 115 -0.08 -1.55 22.30
N CYS A 116 -1.38 -1.33 22.08
CA CYS A 116 -1.90 -1.02 20.74
C CYS A 116 -1.23 0.23 20.18
N ARG A 117 -1.17 1.30 20.97
CA ARG A 117 -0.56 2.57 20.57
C ARG A 117 0.92 2.40 20.20
N GLN A 118 1.70 1.75 21.05
CA GLN A 118 3.12 1.52 20.82
C GLN A 118 3.38 0.67 19.58
N PHE A 119 2.60 -0.40 19.40
CA PHE A 119 2.70 -1.28 18.24
C PHE A 119 2.40 -0.52 16.94
N LEU A 120 1.26 0.17 16.90
CA LEU A 120 0.80 0.87 15.70
C LEU A 120 1.73 2.03 15.32
N LEU A 121 2.21 2.79 16.31
CA LEU A 121 3.17 3.86 16.04
C LEU A 121 4.51 3.31 15.55
N ALA A 122 4.99 2.20 16.11
CA ALA A 122 6.23 1.56 15.67
C ALA A 122 6.14 1.15 14.19
N ILE A 123 5.12 0.38 13.80
CA ILE A 123 4.96 -0.08 12.41
C ILE A 123 4.63 1.05 11.43
N SER A 124 4.05 2.16 11.91
CA SER A 124 3.75 3.33 11.07
C SER A 124 5.01 3.95 10.45
N ASN A 125 6.17 3.74 11.07
CA ASN A 125 7.47 4.18 10.54
C ASN A 125 7.85 3.50 9.22
N LEU A 126 7.17 2.43 8.80
CA LEU A 126 7.40 1.81 7.50
C LEU A 126 6.67 2.53 6.35
N LEU A 127 5.75 3.44 6.68
CA LEU A 127 4.87 4.11 5.71
C LEU A 127 5.17 5.61 5.60
N PRO A 128 4.98 6.22 4.41
CA PRO A 128 4.91 7.66 4.27
C PRO A 128 3.72 8.23 5.07
N ILE A 129 3.87 9.43 5.61
CA ILE A 129 2.83 10.07 6.44
C ILE A 129 1.45 10.11 5.77
N GLY A 130 1.38 10.41 4.47
CA GLY A 130 0.11 10.46 3.74
C GLY A 130 -0.56 9.10 3.49
N CYS A 131 0.14 7.99 3.76
CA CYS A 131 -0.40 6.64 3.67
C CYS A 131 -0.95 6.13 5.01
N ILE A 132 -0.77 6.88 6.10
CA ILE A 132 -1.17 6.47 7.44
C ILE A 132 -2.55 7.02 7.78
N LYS A 133 -3.47 6.14 8.17
CA LYS A 133 -4.75 6.46 8.79
C LYS A 133 -4.91 5.61 10.04
N LEU A 134 -4.63 6.24 11.18
CA LEU A 134 -4.42 5.57 12.45
C LEU A 134 -5.62 5.79 13.38
N ALA A 135 -6.07 4.71 14.03
CA ALA A 135 -6.90 4.73 15.21
C ALA A 135 -6.19 3.91 16.29
N THR A 136 -5.64 4.56 17.32
CA THR A 136 -4.81 3.92 18.35
C THR A 136 -5.58 2.88 19.16
N TYR A 137 -6.85 3.15 19.45
CA TYR A 137 -7.74 2.24 20.17
C TYR A 137 -9.21 2.53 19.88
N LYS A 138 -9.99 1.48 19.62
CA LYS A 138 -11.46 1.51 19.48
C LYS A 138 -12.06 0.35 20.24
N ASP A 139 -13.08 0.62 21.07
CA ASP A 139 -13.73 -0.40 21.89
C ASP A 139 -14.53 -1.42 21.07
N GLN A 140 -14.88 -1.07 19.83
CA GLN A 140 -15.58 -1.94 18.89
C GLN A 140 -15.16 -1.65 17.44
N TYR A 141 -15.28 -2.65 16.57
CA TYR A 141 -15.06 -2.47 15.14
C TYR A 141 -16.35 -2.07 14.43
N LEU A 142 -16.38 -0.85 13.88
CA LEU A 142 -17.51 -0.40 13.06
C LEU A 142 -17.23 -0.63 11.57
N PRO A 143 -18.26 -0.93 10.74
CA PRO A 143 -18.08 -1.19 9.31
C PRO A 143 -17.35 -0.06 8.56
N GLU A 144 -17.56 1.20 8.94
CA GLU A 144 -16.87 2.36 8.36
C GLU A 144 -15.37 2.40 8.66
N TYR A 145 -14.89 1.72 9.70
CA TYR A 145 -13.47 1.72 10.04
C TYR A 145 -12.63 1.01 8.98
N SER A 146 -13.23 0.03 8.28
CA SER A 146 -12.61 -0.67 7.14
C SER A 146 -12.18 0.24 5.98
N SER A 147 -12.77 1.43 5.86
CA SER A 147 -12.43 2.44 4.86
C SER A 147 -11.79 3.71 5.45
N ARG A 148 -11.83 3.88 6.77
CA ARG A 148 -11.27 5.07 7.44
C ARG A 148 -9.88 4.85 8.01
N PHE A 149 -9.57 3.65 8.51
CA PHE A 149 -8.30 3.36 9.16
C PHE A 149 -7.62 2.13 8.53
N ASN A 150 -6.38 2.29 8.08
CA ASN A 150 -5.55 1.13 7.74
C ASN A 150 -4.80 0.60 8.96
N LEU A 151 -4.64 1.40 10.01
CA LEU A 151 -4.03 1.02 11.27
C LEU A 151 -5.06 1.20 12.39
N ILE A 152 -5.47 0.12 13.06
CA ILE A 152 -6.49 0.18 14.11
C ILE A 152 -6.12 -0.68 15.32
N GLY A 153 -6.27 -0.14 16.52
CA GLY A 153 -6.16 -0.88 17.77
C GLY A 153 -7.52 -1.13 18.40
N GLY A 154 -7.65 -2.18 19.20
CA GLY A 154 -8.88 -2.48 19.94
C GLY A 154 -8.71 -3.55 21.00
N PRO A 155 -9.80 -3.91 21.70
CA PRO A 155 -9.77 -4.91 22.76
C PRO A 155 -9.49 -6.31 22.22
N HIS A 156 -9.24 -7.25 23.13
CA HIS A 156 -9.18 -8.67 22.77
C HIS A 156 -10.48 -9.13 22.14
N ASN A 157 -10.36 -9.91 21.06
CA ASN A 157 -11.50 -10.46 20.32
C ASN A 157 -12.42 -9.36 19.77
N MET A 158 -11.83 -8.26 19.30
CA MET A 158 -12.58 -7.24 18.59
C MET A 158 -13.20 -7.91 17.36
N ASP A 159 -14.53 -7.78 17.20
CA ASP A 159 -15.28 -8.47 16.16
C ASP A 159 -15.03 -7.82 14.79
N ILE A 160 -13.93 -8.23 14.15
CA ILE A 160 -13.54 -7.76 12.83
C ILE A 160 -14.25 -8.63 11.77
N PRO A 161 -15.14 -8.04 10.96
CA PRO A 161 -15.91 -8.78 9.97
C PRO A 161 -15.05 -9.62 9.01
N LEU A 162 -15.55 -10.80 8.64
CA LEU A 162 -14.85 -11.72 7.75
C LEU A 162 -14.76 -11.20 6.30
N ASP A 163 -15.70 -10.34 5.88
CA ASP A 163 -15.71 -9.72 4.54
C ASP A 163 -14.54 -8.75 4.31
N VAL A 164 -13.87 -8.31 5.38
CA VAL A 164 -12.59 -7.59 5.30
C VAL A 164 -11.47 -8.59 5.00
N SER A 165 -11.27 -8.93 3.74
CA SER A 165 -10.32 -9.97 3.29
C SER A 165 -8.83 -9.61 3.42
N ASP A 166 -8.52 -8.31 3.42
CA ASP A 166 -7.15 -7.77 3.35
C ASP A 166 -6.78 -7.14 4.70
N VAL A 167 -6.91 -7.92 5.77
CA VAL A 167 -6.61 -7.54 7.15
C VAL A 167 -5.71 -8.58 7.81
N ILE A 168 -4.65 -8.10 8.45
CA ILE A 168 -3.88 -8.88 9.43
C ILE A 168 -4.33 -8.49 10.83
N VAL A 169 -4.63 -9.48 11.66
CA VAL A 169 -5.00 -9.27 13.07
C VAL A 169 -3.85 -9.79 13.93
N VAL A 170 -3.25 -8.87 14.68
CA VAL A 170 -2.13 -9.15 15.59
C VAL A 170 -2.62 -8.97 17.00
N ARG A 171 -2.32 -9.92 17.88
CA ARG A 171 -2.64 -9.86 19.30
C ARG A 171 -1.37 -9.59 20.09
N VAL A 172 -1.45 -8.63 21.00
CA VAL A 172 -0.36 -8.26 21.90
C VAL A 172 -0.79 -8.58 23.33
N LEU A 173 -0.08 -9.51 23.96
CA LEU A 173 -0.38 -10.03 25.29
C LEU A 173 0.75 -9.68 26.26
N PRO A 174 0.47 -9.16 27.46
CA PRO A 174 1.49 -9.04 28.50
C PRO A 174 2.01 -10.42 28.89
N ARG A 175 3.33 -10.60 29.03
CA ARG A 175 3.94 -11.83 29.56
C ARG A 175 3.64 -12.00 31.05
N ASP A 176 3.60 -10.88 31.78
CA ASP A 176 3.32 -10.85 33.20
C ASP A 176 2.04 -10.03 33.45
N LEU A 177 1.01 -10.69 33.97
CA LEU A 177 -0.28 -10.08 34.30
C LEU A 177 -0.24 -9.29 35.63
N SER A 178 0.87 -9.35 36.38
CA SER A 178 1.03 -8.64 37.65
C SER A 178 1.49 -7.18 37.47
N ILE A 179 2.00 -6.81 36.29
CA ILE A 179 2.40 -5.44 35.94
C ILE A 179 1.16 -4.71 35.41
N VAL A 180 0.32 -4.21 36.34
CA VAL A 180 -0.90 -3.44 36.04
C VAL A 180 -0.63 -1.93 36.15
N ASP A 181 0.60 -1.49 35.84
CA ASP A 181 0.93 -0.06 35.81
C ASP A 181 0.88 0.39 34.34
N SER A 182 -0.32 0.83 33.91
CA SER A 182 -0.68 1.16 32.52
C SER A 182 0.31 2.13 31.84
N ASP A 183 1.03 2.94 32.62
CA ASP A 183 1.88 4.02 32.11
C ASP A 183 3.35 3.58 31.83
N LYS A 184 3.73 2.34 32.18
CA LYS A 184 5.10 1.80 31.94
C LYS A 184 5.12 0.52 31.11
N MET A 185 3.98 0.18 30.49
CA MET A 185 3.85 -0.99 29.65
C MET A 185 4.81 -0.90 28.45
N SER A 186 5.71 -1.87 28.30
CA SER A 186 6.67 -1.95 27.18
C SER A 186 6.40 -3.21 26.35
N LEU A 187 6.50 -3.11 25.02
CA LEU A 187 6.36 -4.25 24.11
C LEU A 187 7.41 -5.35 24.34
N GLU A 188 8.54 -5.04 24.98
CA GLU A 188 9.55 -6.03 25.38
C GLU A 188 8.96 -7.11 26.30
N ASN A 189 8.03 -6.70 27.17
CA ASN A 189 7.35 -7.57 28.11
C ASN A 189 6.06 -8.17 27.54
N CYS A 190 5.85 -8.06 26.24
CA CYS A 190 4.69 -8.63 25.56
C CYS A 190 5.06 -9.83 24.69
N VAL A 191 4.04 -10.64 24.40
CA VAL A 191 4.01 -11.67 23.38
C VAL A 191 3.17 -11.14 22.22
N ILE A 192 3.70 -11.24 21.01
CA ILE A 192 3.03 -10.81 19.79
C ILE A 192 2.67 -12.06 18.98
N GLU A 193 1.39 -12.21 18.66
CA GLU A 193 0.85 -13.37 17.93
C GLU A 193 -0.01 -12.93 16.75
N VAL A 194 0.14 -13.56 15.59
CA VAL A 194 -0.77 -13.35 14.47
C VAL A 194 -2.00 -14.24 14.63
N ARG A 195 -3.18 -13.61 14.75
CA ARG A 195 -4.48 -14.27 14.93
C ARG A 195 -5.19 -14.57 13.62
N ARG A 196 -5.02 -13.69 12.63
CA ARG A 196 -5.63 -13.77 11.31
C ARG A 196 -4.66 -13.22 10.28
N ARG A 197 -4.40 -14.00 9.24
CA ARG A 197 -3.66 -13.56 8.05
C ARG A 197 -4.63 -13.03 6.98
N PRO A 198 -4.21 -12.07 6.16
CA PRO A 198 -5.00 -11.63 5.01
C PRO A 198 -5.12 -12.77 3.98
N GLU A 199 -6.18 -12.76 3.18
CA GLU A 199 -6.34 -13.72 2.07
C GLU A 199 -5.25 -13.56 0.99
N ASN A 200 -4.69 -12.35 0.88
CA ASN A 200 -3.56 -12.04 0.00
C ASN A 200 -2.33 -11.76 0.85
N ASP A 201 -1.80 -12.81 1.46
CA ASP A 201 -0.59 -12.80 2.30
C ASP A 201 0.71 -12.61 1.51
N GLY A 202 0.65 -12.66 0.18
CA GLY A 202 1.83 -12.56 -0.69
C GLY A 202 2.53 -13.90 -0.90
N SER A 203 2.05 -14.98 -0.27
CA SER A 203 2.64 -16.33 -0.32
C SER A 203 2.52 -16.99 -1.71
N GLY A 204 1.62 -16.49 -2.55
CA GLY A 204 1.39 -16.98 -3.92
C GLY A 204 2.26 -16.30 -5.00
N GLY A 205 3.13 -15.35 -4.64
CA GLY A 205 3.91 -14.53 -5.59
C GLY A 205 5.26 -14.10 -5.05
N GLY A 206 5.97 -13.22 -5.77
CA GLY A 206 7.21 -12.66 -5.27
C GLY A 206 6.95 -11.56 -4.23
N LEU A 207 7.76 -11.49 -3.17
CA LEU A 207 7.69 -10.37 -2.24
C LEU A 207 8.23 -9.08 -2.88
N PRO A 208 7.54 -7.93 -2.72
CA PRO A 208 8.04 -6.63 -3.15
C PRO A 208 9.43 -6.35 -2.55
N GLN A 209 10.28 -5.65 -3.30
CA GLN A 209 11.64 -5.34 -2.87
C GLN A 209 11.68 -4.52 -1.57
N ILE A 210 10.66 -3.67 -1.33
CA ILE A 210 10.56 -2.90 -0.08
C ILE A 210 10.35 -3.81 1.14
N VAL A 211 9.62 -4.91 0.97
CA VAL A 211 9.33 -5.87 2.05
C VAL A 211 10.63 -6.53 2.47
N LYS A 212 11.36 -7.08 1.51
CA LYS A 212 12.68 -7.71 1.73
C LYS A 212 13.65 -6.73 2.40
N ARG A 213 13.71 -5.49 1.87
CA ARG A 213 14.59 -4.45 2.43
C ARG A 213 14.23 -4.11 3.87
N TYR A 214 12.96 -3.94 4.21
CA TYR A 214 12.55 -3.66 5.59
C TYR A 214 12.81 -4.86 6.51
N ARG A 215 12.49 -6.08 6.08
CA ARG A 215 12.80 -7.30 6.82
C ARG A 215 14.29 -7.37 7.18
N ASP A 216 15.16 -7.25 6.17
CA ASP A 216 16.61 -7.34 6.38
C ASP A 216 17.11 -6.24 7.33
N LEU A 217 16.63 -4.99 7.16
CA LEU A 217 17.01 -3.87 8.04
C LEU A 217 16.55 -4.02 9.49
N LEU A 218 15.39 -4.63 9.71
CA LEU A 218 14.82 -4.79 11.06
C LEU A 218 15.43 -5.97 11.82
N LEU A 219 15.92 -6.98 11.10
CA LEU A 219 16.56 -8.17 11.67
C LEU A 219 18.09 -8.04 11.75
N ASP A 220 18.68 -7.02 11.12
CA ASP A 220 20.10 -6.76 11.17
C ASP A 220 20.52 -6.22 12.55
N ALA A 221 21.30 -7.02 13.28
CA ALA A 221 21.80 -6.68 14.62
C ALA A 221 22.79 -5.51 14.61
N ASP A 222 23.47 -5.24 13.49
CA ASP A 222 24.48 -4.19 13.37
C ASP A 222 23.85 -2.81 13.08
N VAL A 223 22.59 -2.77 12.64
CA VAL A 223 21.88 -1.53 12.35
C VAL A 223 21.40 -0.90 13.66
N ARG A 224 22.11 0.11 14.15
CA ARG A 224 21.66 0.91 15.31
C ARG A 224 20.41 1.74 14.99
N ASP A 225 19.64 2.10 16.01
CA ASP A 225 18.35 2.79 15.84
C ASP A 225 18.46 4.15 15.13
N THR A 226 19.53 4.92 15.37
CA THR A 226 19.76 6.19 14.66
C THR A 226 20.04 5.98 13.16
N LEU A 227 20.73 4.89 12.81
CA LEU A 227 20.94 4.51 11.42
C LEU A 227 19.63 3.99 10.82
N LEU A 228 18.88 3.19 11.57
CA LEU A 228 17.59 2.65 11.15
C LEU A 228 16.64 3.77 10.73
N GLU A 229 16.50 4.83 11.52
CA GLU A 229 15.65 5.97 11.18
C GLU A 229 15.99 6.57 9.81
N SER A 230 17.29 6.84 9.59
CA SER A 230 17.77 7.43 8.34
C SER A 230 17.57 6.50 7.15
N VAL A 231 17.83 5.20 7.32
CA VAL A 231 17.64 4.21 6.25
C VAL A 231 16.16 3.99 5.94
N LEU A 232 15.28 3.96 6.95
CA LEU A 232 13.84 3.89 6.73
C LEU A 232 13.33 5.15 6.01
N ARG A 233 13.78 6.34 6.43
CA ARG A 233 13.42 7.62 5.77
C ARG A 233 13.81 7.63 4.30
N THR A 234 15.08 7.36 4.00
CA THR A 234 15.58 7.31 2.61
C THR A 234 14.89 6.24 1.77
N THR A 235 14.56 5.09 2.37
CA THR A 235 13.77 4.05 1.71
C THR A 235 12.37 4.56 1.37
N ARG A 236 11.64 5.13 2.33
CA ARG A 236 10.31 5.73 2.10
C ARG A 236 10.36 6.80 1.01
N GLU A 237 11.36 7.68 1.05
CA GLU A 237 11.55 8.73 0.04
C GLU A 237 11.76 8.14 -1.36
N GLY A 238 12.64 7.15 -1.51
CA GLY A 238 12.88 6.50 -2.81
C GLY A 238 11.62 5.88 -3.41
N TRP A 239 10.81 5.22 -2.58
CA TRP A 239 9.53 4.64 -3.00
C TRP A 239 8.45 5.71 -3.27
N MET A 240 8.44 6.81 -2.52
CA MET A 240 7.57 7.95 -2.81
C MET A 240 7.93 8.65 -4.11
N HIS A 241 9.20 8.70 -4.52
CA HIS A 241 9.58 9.20 -5.85
C HIS A 241 9.00 8.32 -6.96
N LYS A 242 9.05 6.99 -6.82
CA LYS A 242 8.40 6.06 -7.75
C LYS A 242 6.89 6.31 -7.83
N ALA A 243 6.23 6.54 -6.69
CA ALA A 243 4.80 6.87 -6.64
C ALA A 243 4.47 8.23 -7.29
N LYS A 244 5.32 9.24 -7.12
CA LYS A 244 5.20 10.56 -7.79
C LYS A 244 5.25 10.43 -9.31
N ILE A 245 6.22 9.67 -9.83
CA ILE A 245 6.36 9.39 -11.27
C ILE A 245 5.14 8.61 -11.77
N CYS A 246 4.72 7.56 -11.06
CA CYS A 246 3.52 6.80 -11.40
C CYS A 246 2.28 7.70 -11.49
N TYR A 247 2.11 8.62 -10.53
CA TYR A 247 0.99 9.55 -10.51
C TYR A 247 1.03 10.53 -11.67
N GLN A 248 2.20 11.02 -12.09
CA GLN A 248 2.33 11.88 -13.27
C GLN A 248 2.01 11.10 -14.55
N MET A 249 2.60 9.93 -14.71
CA MET A 249 2.50 9.11 -15.92
C MET A 249 1.09 8.57 -16.18
N LYS A 250 0.30 8.30 -15.13
CA LYS A 250 -1.09 7.82 -15.30
C LYS A 250 -1.99 8.79 -16.08
N HIS A 251 -1.62 10.07 -16.17
CA HIS A 251 -2.34 11.07 -16.94
C HIS A 251 -1.91 11.16 -18.41
N HIS A 252 -0.82 10.48 -18.78
CA HIS A 252 -0.23 10.51 -20.12
C HIS A 252 -0.21 9.14 -20.80
N LEU A 253 -0.13 8.07 -20.02
CA LEU A 253 0.11 6.71 -20.51
C LEU A 253 -1.00 5.76 -20.05
N PRO A 254 -1.30 4.71 -20.84
CA PRO A 254 -2.16 3.63 -20.39
C PRO A 254 -1.50 2.86 -19.22
N ALA A 255 -2.31 2.26 -18.36
CA ALA A 255 -1.84 1.59 -17.13
C ALA A 255 -0.79 0.47 -17.36
N SER A 256 -0.83 -0.18 -18.52
CA SER A 256 0.13 -1.22 -18.93
C SER A 256 1.53 -0.68 -19.22
N GLU A 257 1.66 0.60 -19.59
CA GLU A 257 2.94 1.22 -19.99
C GLU A 257 3.62 1.99 -18.86
N ILE A 258 2.87 2.43 -17.84
CA ILE A 258 3.38 3.28 -16.74
C ILE A 258 4.64 2.67 -16.10
N PHE A 259 4.58 1.38 -15.74
CA PHE A 259 5.65 0.72 -15.00
C PHE A 259 6.90 0.44 -15.82
N LYS A 260 6.81 0.47 -17.16
CA LYS A 260 8.01 0.34 -18.02
C LYS A 260 8.95 1.56 -17.90
N HIS A 261 8.42 2.67 -17.41
CA HIS A 261 9.14 3.94 -17.29
C HIS A 261 9.63 4.22 -15.85
N ILE A 262 9.38 3.32 -14.90
CA ILE A 262 9.79 3.47 -13.50
C ILE A 262 10.89 2.45 -13.20
N THR A 263 12.11 2.94 -12.99
CA THR A 263 13.27 2.09 -12.75
C THR A 263 13.16 1.32 -11.43
N GLY A 264 13.59 0.05 -11.45
CA GLY A 264 13.61 -0.80 -10.26
C GLY A 264 12.23 -1.07 -9.66
N VAL A 265 11.19 -1.18 -10.50
CA VAL A 265 9.85 -1.62 -10.10
C VAL A 265 9.50 -2.87 -10.89
N GLY A 266 9.56 -4.02 -10.21
CA GLY A 266 9.14 -5.31 -10.72
C GLY A 266 7.62 -5.45 -10.76
N TYR A 267 7.13 -6.65 -11.10
CA TYR A 267 5.70 -6.96 -11.09
C TYR A 267 5.11 -6.85 -9.67
N ASP A 268 5.80 -7.44 -8.69
CA ASP A 268 5.36 -7.49 -7.30
C ASP A 268 5.35 -6.10 -6.63
N ASP A 269 6.21 -5.19 -7.11
CA ASP A 269 6.33 -3.83 -6.58
C ASP A 269 5.20 -2.88 -7.00
N ARG A 270 4.42 -3.24 -8.03
CA ARG A 270 3.42 -2.36 -8.64
C ARG A 270 2.34 -1.97 -7.65
N GLN A 271 1.88 -2.91 -6.83
CA GLN A 271 0.83 -2.64 -5.85
C GLN A 271 1.27 -1.61 -4.80
N VAL A 272 2.52 -1.71 -4.33
CA VAL A 272 3.12 -0.74 -3.41
C VAL A 272 3.10 0.66 -4.03
N VAL A 273 3.66 0.80 -5.25
CA VAL A 273 3.74 2.09 -5.94
C VAL A 273 2.34 2.67 -6.17
N MET A 274 1.37 1.87 -6.62
CA MET A 274 -0.01 2.31 -6.82
C MET A 274 -0.65 2.81 -5.52
N TYR A 275 -0.53 2.04 -4.44
CA TYR A 275 -1.07 2.42 -3.14
C TYR A 275 -0.45 3.74 -2.64
N TRP A 276 0.87 3.90 -2.77
CA TRP A 276 1.58 5.07 -2.27
C TRP A 276 1.26 6.35 -3.06
N THR A 277 0.76 6.24 -4.30
CA THR A 277 0.24 7.41 -5.04
C THR A 277 -0.93 8.09 -4.31
N ALA A 278 -1.68 7.33 -3.51
CA ALA A 278 -2.81 7.87 -2.77
C ALA A 278 -2.35 8.78 -1.62
N GLY A 279 -1.19 8.49 -1.02
CA GLY A 279 -0.57 9.28 0.04
C GLY A 279 0.22 10.51 -0.42
N LEU A 280 0.15 10.87 -1.71
CA LEU A 280 0.66 12.16 -2.20
C LEU A 280 -0.17 13.31 -1.63
N SER A 281 0.50 14.43 -1.32
CA SER A 281 -0.18 15.63 -0.82
C SER A 281 -1.10 16.24 -1.87
N ASP A 282 -2.18 16.88 -1.43
CA ASP A 282 -3.13 17.53 -2.33
C ASP A 282 -2.47 18.67 -3.11
N ALA A 283 -1.55 19.41 -2.48
CA ALA A 283 -0.74 20.43 -3.15
C ALA A 283 0.06 19.85 -4.34
N TYR A 284 0.68 18.67 -4.17
CA TYR A 284 1.39 18.01 -5.26
C TYR A 284 0.43 17.54 -6.36
N LYS A 285 -0.69 16.91 -5.97
CA LYS A 285 -1.71 16.42 -6.93
C LYS A 285 -2.27 17.57 -7.77
N GLN A 286 -2.61 18.69 -7.13
CA GLN A 286 -3.09 19.91 -7.78
C GLN A 286 -2.03 20.51 -8.71
N HIS A 287 -0.77 20.60 -8.27
CA HIS A 287 0.32 21.07 -9.10
C HIS A 287 0.49 20.25 -10.38
N VAL A 288 0.45 18.92 -10.27
CA VAL A 288 0.51 18.02 -11.44
C VAL A 288 -0.65 18.31 -12.39
N ILE A 289 -1.89 18.38 -11.88
CA ILE A 289 -3.08 18.65 -12.70
C ILE A 289 -2.99 20.02 -13.39
N ALA A 290 -2.58 21.07 -12.67
CA ALA A 290 -2.42 22.41 -13.22
C ALA A 290 -1.35 22.45 -14.33
N SER A 291 -0.21 21.78 -14.10
CA SER A 291 0.86 21.67 -15.11
C SER A 291 0.36 20.99 -16.39
N LEU A 292 -0.44 19.92 -16.25
CA LEU A 292 -1.04 19.21 -17.38
C LEU A 292 -1.99 20.09 -18.20
N GLN A 293 -2.80 20.91 -17.52
CA GLN A 293 -3.70 21.85 -18.17
C GLN A 293 -2.93 22.94 -18.92
N HIS A 294 -1.85 23.46 -18.33
CA HIS A 294 -1.01 24.46 -18.97
C HIS A 294 -0.35 23.94 -20.26
N THR A 295 0.20 22.72 -20.23
CA THR A 295 0.79 22.10 -21.44
C THR A 295 -0.25 21.89 -22.55
N ARG A 296 -1.50 21.54 -22.21
CA ARG A 296 -2.59 21.41 -23.19
C ARG A 296 -2.99 22.75 -23.81
N HIS A 297 -3.04 23.83 -23.03
CA HIS A 297 -3.36 25.16 -23.54
C HIS A 297 -2.27 25.73 -24.47
N MET A 298 -1.00 25.44 -24.21
CA MET A 298 0.13 25.83 -25.07
C MET A 298 0.18 25.05 -26.39
N SER A 299 -0.48 23.89 -26.49
CA SER A 299 -0.51 23.06 -27.70
C SER A 299 -1.64 23.39 -28.69
N ILE A 300 -2.49 24.38 -28.41
CA ILE A 300 -3.49 24.87 -29.36
C ILE A 300 -2.82 25.96 -30.21
N PRO A 301 -2.63 25.75 -31.53
CA PRO A 301 -2.12 26.81 -32.39
C PRO A 301 -3.13 27.96 -32.37
N GLN A 302 -2.69 29.15 -31.98
CA GLN A 302 -3.41 30.37 -32.34
C GLN A 302 -3.37 30.46 -33.86
N THR A 303 -4.47 30.06 -34.52
CA THR A 303 -4.69 30.40 -35.92
C THR A 303 -4.80 31.92 -35.96
N SER A 304 -3.69 32.58 -36.26
CA SER A 304 -3.64 33.99 -36.59
C SER A 304 -4.54 34.22 -37.80
N SER A 305 -5.71 34.80 -37.57
CA SER A 305 -6.53 35.38 -38.63
C SER A 305 -5.80 36.62 -39.14
N THR A 306 -4.94 36.43 -40.14
CA THR A 306 -4.43 37.51 -40.98
C THR A 306 -5.59 38.03 -41.82
N SER A 307 -6.34 39.00 -41.28
CA SER A 307 -7.32 39.75 -42.06
C SER A 307 -6.56 40.76 -42.92
N SER A 308 -6.29 40.37 -44.16
CA SER A 308 -5.84 41.26 -45.23
C SER A 308 -6.93 41.32 -46.29
N ARG A 309 -7.80 42.33 -46.19
CA ARG A 309 -8.37 43.16 -47.27
C ARG A 309 -9.61 43.90 -46.79
#